data_AF-A0A6I1X5A9-F1
#
_entry.id   AF-A0A6I1X5A9-F1
#
_cell.length_a   1.000
_cell.length_b   1.000
_cell.length_c   1.000
_cell.angle_alpha   90.00
_cell.angle_beta   90.00
_cell.angle_gamma   90.00
#
_symmetry.space_group_name_H-M   'P 1'
#
loop_
_entity.id
_entity.type
_entity.pdbx_description
1 polymer ?
#
loop_
_entity_poly.entity_id
_entity_poly.type
_entity_poly.pdbx_seq_one_letter_code
_entity_poly.pdbx_strand_id
1 'polypeptide(L)'
;MLNLAEYRQRPALLADWLPWAGLIAPGIVLNKDGSFQRTARFRGPDLDSATQGELIATSARLNNALRRLSSGWALFIEAERRPAADYPHSDFPEPLSWLLDEERRAAFEESGHHFESGYHLTLAYLPPEESRARAAKLLYE
;
A
#
# COMPACT_ATOMS: atom_id res chain seq x y z
N MET A 1 30.92 7.04 7.60
CA MET A 1 29.89 7.29 8.62
C MET A 1 30.56 7.35 9.98
N LEU A 2 30.26 8.36 10.81
CA LEU A 2 30.74 8.39 12.19
C LEU A 2 30.17 7.19 12.96
N ASN A 3 31.02 6.48 13.70
CA ASN A 3 30.58 5.41 14.60
C ASN A 3 29.95 6.03 15.85
N LEU A 4 28.62 6.17 15.84
CA LEU A 4 27.87 6.75 16.96
C LEU A 4 27.61 5.76 18.10
N ALA A 5 28.11 4.51 18.01
CA ALA A 5 27.89 3.49 19.03
C ALA A 5 28.45 3.90 20.40
N GLU A 6 29.58 4.61 20.41
CA GLU A 6 30.27 5.05 21.63
C GLU A 6 29.52 6.17 22.38
N TYR A 7 28.65 6.92 21.69
CA TYR A 7 27.83 8.00 22.26
C TYR A 7 26.42 7.54 22.65
N ARG A 8 26.09 6.25 22.49
CA ARG A 8 24.73 5.74 22.71
C ARG A 8 24.52 5.38 24.17
N GLN A 9 23.97 6.31 24.95
CA GLN A 9 23.66 6.09 26.38
C GLN A 9 22.38 5.26 26.64
N ARG A 10 21.61 4.91 25.61
CA ARG A 10 20.33 4.21 25.72
C ARG A 10 20.33 2.89 24.95
N PRO A 11 19.63 1.84 25.43
CA PRO A 11 19.53 0.56 24.73
C PRO A 11 18.89 0.73 23.35
N ALA A 12 19.23 -0.18 22.42
CA ALA A 12 18.60 -0.22 21.10
C ALA A 12 17.11 -0.57 21.23
N LEU A 13 16.26 0.23 20.62
CA LEU A 13 14.82 0.02 20.56
C LEU A 13 14.41 -0.51 19.19
N LEU A 14 13.22 -1.12 19.07
CA LEU A 14 12.66 -1.54 17.78
C LEU A 14 12.70 -0.40 16.74
N ALA A 15 12.37 0.82 17.19
CA ALA A 15 12.40 2.02 16.37
C ALA A 15 13.78 2.30 15.75
N ASP A 16 14.89 1.84 16.33
CA ASP A 16 16.23 2.00 15.75
C ASP A 16 16.46 1.08 14.55
N TRP A 17 15.77 -0.06 14.49
CA TRP A 17 15.85 -1.05 13.42
C TRP A 17 14.84 -0.83 12.29
N LEU A 18 13.73 -0.16 12.58
CA LEU A 18 12.73 0.18 11.56
C LEU A 18 13.31 1.17 10.54
N PRO A 19 12.98 1.06 9.25
CA PRO A 19 13.52 1.95 8.22
C PRO A 19 12.96 3.38 8.29
N TRP A 20 11.87 3.59 9.02
CA TRP A 20 11.14 4.86 9.07
C TRP A 20 11.77 5.85 10.05
N ALA A 21 12.02 7.07 9.58
CA ALA A 21 12.48 8.19 10.40
C ALA A 21 11.31 9.01 10.95
N GLY A 22 10.26 9.24 10.14
CA GLY A 22 9.06 9.94 10.59
C GLY A 22 8.13 10.39 9.46
N LEU A 23 6.95 10.87 9.80
CA LEU A 23 6.02 11.51 8.86
C LEU A 23 6.41 12.98 8.68
N ILE A 24 6.72 13.37 7.43
CA ILE A 24 7.15 14.74 7.10
C ILE A 24 6.06 15.56 6.40
N ALA A 25 5.02 14.89 5.91
CA ALA A 25 3.84 15.47 5.28
C ALA A 25 2.69 14.45 5.30
N PRO A 26 1.44 14.84 4.99
CA PRO A 26 0.30 13.92 4.98
C PRO A 26 0.54 12.70 4.08
N GLY A 27 0.68 11.53 4.71
CA GLY A 27 0.92 10.26 4.02
C GLY A 27 2.31 10.10 3.40
N ILE A 28 3.29 10.95 3.75
CA ILE A 28 4.69 10.82 3.28
C ILE A 28 5.58 10.51 4.48
N VAL A 29 6.22 9.35 4.44
CA VAL A 29 7.21 8.94 5.43
C VAL A 29 8.60 9.20 4.87
N LEU A 30 9.45 9.84 5.67
CA LEU A 30 10.89 9.89 5.45
C LEU A 30 11.51 8.63 6.05
N ASN A 31 12.30 7.92 5.25
CA ASN A 31 13.11 6.79 5.68
C ASN A 31 14.49 7.25 6.13
N LYS A 32 15.16 6.44 6.95
CA LYS A 32 16.48 6.73 7.52
C LYS A 32 17.61 6.75 6.50
N ASP A 33 17.41 6.11 5.35
CA ASP A 33 18.30 6.19 4.20
C ASP A 33 18.09 7.47 3.36
N GLY A 34 17.15 8.34 3.79
CA GLY A 34 16.76 9.57 3.14
C GLY A 34 15.79 9.39 1.97
N SER A 35 15.23 8.19 1.75
CA SER A 35 14.16 8.00 0.78
C SER A 35 12.82 8.52 1.32
N PHE A 36 11.95 8.93 0.41
CA PHE A 36 10.55 9.23 0.71
C PHE A 36 9.70 8.06 0.29
N GLN A 37 8.72 7.67 1.11
CA GLN A 37 7.75 6.66 0.74
C GLN A 37 6.31 7.13 0.95
N ARG A 38 5.41 6.62 0.13
CA ARG A 38 3.96 6.77 0.28
C ARG A 38 3.26 5.52 -0.20
N THR A 39 2.25 5.10 0.56
CA THR A 39 1.44 3.92 0.27
C THR A 39 0.02 4.33 -0.08
N ALA A 40 -0.55 3.67 -1.09
CA ALA A 40 -1.95 3.83 -1.47
C ALA A 40 -2.61 2.45 -1.55
N ARG A 41 -3.84 2.35 -1.02
CA ARG A 41 -4.70 1.18 -1.26
C ARG A 41 -5.24 1.26 -2.68
N PHE A 42 -5.29 0.13 -3.38
CA PHE A 42 -5.92 0.03 -4.69
C PHE A 42 -6.79 -1.22 -4.81
N ARG A 43 -7.67 -1.24 -5.81
CA ARG A 43 -8.43 -2.43 -6.23
C ARG A 43 -8.39 -2.48 -7.74
N GLY A 44 -7.84 -3.56 -8.29
CA GLY A 44 -7.81 -3.81 -9.72
C GLY A 44 -9.15 -4.33 -10.25
N PRO A 45 -9.32 -4.39 -11.58
CA PRO A 45 -10.40 -5.15 -12.20
C PRO A 45 -10.25 -6.65 -11.89
N ASP A 46 -11.32 -7.41 -12.06
CA ASP A 46 -11.25 -8.87 -12.01
C ASP A 46 -10.45 -9.38 -13.22
N LEU A 47 -9.22 -9.82 -12.98
CA LEU A 47 -8.32 -10.32 -14.01
C LEU A 47 -8.61 -11.78 -14.37
N ASP A 48 -9.29 -12.54 -13.50
CA ASP A 48 -9.61 -13.95 -13.75
C ASP A 48 -10.73 -14.09 -14.79
N SER A 49 -11.61 -13.09 -14.86
CA SER A 49 -12.68 -12.99 -15.86
C SER A 49 -12.29 -12.13 -17.08
N ALA A 50 -11.07 -11.59 -17.14
CA ALA A 50 -10.66 -10.66 -18.19
C ALA A 50 -10.36 -11.37 -19.52
N THR A 51 -10.80 -10.77 -20.62
CA THR A 51 -10.43 -11.22 -21.97
C THR A 51 -8.96 -10.93 -22.25
N GLN A 52 -8.39 -11.64 -23.23
CA GLN A 52 -7.01 -11.40 -23.66
C GLN A 52 -6.76 -9.94 -24.10
N GLY A 53 -7.74 -9.32 -24.78
CA GLY A 53 -7.65 -7.92 -25.19
C GLY A 53 -7.58 -6.96 -24.00
N GLU A 54 -8.36 -7.21 -22.95
CA GLU A 54 -8.36 -6.41 -21.73
C GLU A 54 -7.06 -6.56 -20.93
N LEU A 55 -6.49 -7.77 -20.89
CA LEU A 55 -5.20 -8.03 -20.26
C LEU A 55 -4.07 -7.29 -20.98
N ILE A 56 -4.07 -7.29 -22.31
CA ILE A 56 -3.08 -6.56 -23.13
C ILE A 56 -3.22 -5.05 -22.90
N ALA A 57 -4.44 -4.52 -22.98
CA ALA A 57 -4.70 -3.10 -22.76
C ALA A 57 -4.31 -2.64 -21.34
N THR A 58 -4.61 -3.45 -20.32
CA THR A 58 -4.26 -3.15 -18.93
C THR A 58 -2.75 -3.18 -18.70
N SER A 59 -2.06 -4.18 -19.26
CA SER A 59 -0.59 -4.27 -19.20
C SER A 59 0.07 -3.09 -19.89
N ALA A 60 -0.43 -2.66 -21.05
CA ALA A 60 0.08 -1.49 -21.76
C ALA A 60 -0.12 -0.19 -20.96
N ARG A 61 -1.26 -0.02 -20.27
CA ARG A 61 -1.49 1.14 -19.39
C ARG A 61 -0.53 1.15 -18.20
N LEU A 62 -0.36 0.01 -17.54
CA LEU A 62 0.58 -0.14 -16.42
C LEU A 62 2.01 0.17 -16.85
N ASN A 63 2.47 -0.43 -17.96
CA ASN A 63 3.80 -0.16 -18.49
C ASN A 63 4.02 1.32 -18.80
N ASN A 64 3.02 1.98 -19.42
CA ASN A 64 3.09 3.41 -19.73
C ASN A 64 3.14 4.32 -18.50
N ALA A 65 2.55 3.90 -17.38
CA ALA A 65 2.66 4.61 -16.11
C ALA A 65 4.04 4.35 -15.47
N LEU A 66 4.45 3.09 -15.37
CA LEU A 66 5.68 2.67 -14.69
C LEU A 66 6.94 3.16 -15.40
N ARG A 67 6.97 3.21 -16.73
CA ARG A 67 8.13 3.71 -17.48
C ARG A 67 8.46 5.18 -17.25
N ARG A 68 7.57 5.94 -16.61
CA ARG A 68 7.79 7.35 -16.23
C ARG A 68 8.61 7.46 -14.95
N LEU A 69 8.71 6.38 -14.18
CA LEU A 69 9.54 6.30 -12.98
C LEU A 69 10.99 6.13 -13.42
N SER A 70 11.81 7.15 -13.14
CA SER A 70 13.24 7.16 -13.44
C SER A 70 14.03 6.37 -12.38
N SER A 71 15.36 6.48 -12.44
CA SER A 71 16.23 5.99 -11.36
C SER A 71 15.84 6.58 -9.99
N GLY A 72 16.10 5.80 -8.95
CA GLY A 72 15.78 6.15 -7.55
C GLY A 72 14.40 5.72 -7.09
N TRP A 73 13.51 5.28 -7.98
CA TRP A 73 12.20 4.73 -7.59
C TRP A 73 12.27 3.23 -7.29
N ALA A 74 11.57 2.81 -6.25
CA ALA A 74 11.24 1.43 -5.94
C ALA A 74 9.73 1.29 -5.71
N LEU A 75 9.18 0.14 -6.08
CA LEU A 75 7.76 -0.16 -5.93
C LEU A 75 7.60 -1.45 -5.13
N PHE A 76 6.67 -1.44 -4.20
CA PHE A 76 6.28 -2.61 -3.42
C PHE A 76 4.78 -2.81 -3.57
N ILE A 77 4.38 -4.03 -3.93
CA ILE A 77 2.98 -4.40 -4.08
C ILE A 77 2.69 -5.46 -3.02
N GLU A 78 1.74 -5.17 -2.15
CA GLU A 78 1.32 -6.05 -1.07
C GLU A 78 -0.11 -6.49 -1.30
N ALA A 79 -0.35 -7.78 -1.12
CA ALA A 79 -1.68 -8.37 -1.12
C ALA A 79 -1.91 -8.98 0.27
N GLU A 80 -2.89 -8.47 0.99
CA GLU A 80 -3.29 -9.00 2.29
C GLU A 80 -4.64 -9.69 2.17
N ARG A 81 -4.79 -10.82 2.88
CA ARG A 81 -6.05 -11.55 2.96
C ARG A 81 -6.64 -11.31 4.34
N ARG A 82 -7.79 -10.64 4.40
CA ARG A 82 -8.49 -10.27 5.63
C ARG A 82 -9.78 -11.06 5.76
N PRO A 83 -10.23 -11.44 6.97
CA PRO A 83 -11.58 -11.93 7.16
C PRO A 83 -12.57 -10.92 6.56
N ALA A 84 -13.57 -11.40 5.84
CA ALA A 84 -14.63 -10.53 5.33
C ALA A 84 -15.46 -9.99 6.50
N ALA A 85 -16.06 -8.82 6.31
CA ALA A 85 -17.04 -8.29 7.24
C ALA A 85 -18.29 -9.16 7.26
N ASP A 86 -19.12 -8.96 8.29
CA ASP A 86 -20.42 -9.62 8.40
C ASP A 86 -21.30 -9.28 7.18
N TYR A 87 -22.27 -10.15 6.91
CA TYR A 87 -23.23 -9.93 5.83
C TYR A 87 -23.94 -8.57 6.03
N PRO A 88 -23.97 -7.69 5.02
CA PRO A 88 -24.50 -6.35 5.19
C PRO A 88 -26.00 -6.36 5.47
N HIS A 89 -26.44 -5.47 6.35
CA HIS A 89 -27.87 -5.22 6.52
C HIS A 89 -28.42 -4.48 5.30
N SER A 90 -29.45 -5.04 4.67
CA SER A 90 -30.09 -4.47 3.49
C SER A 90 -31.60 -4.32 3.73
N ASP A 91 -32.14 -3.16 3.37
CA ASP A 91 -33.58 -2.88 3.44
C ASP A 91 -34.21 -3.02 2.05
N PHE A 92 -35.23 -3.87 1.94
CA PHE A 92 -35.96 -4.07 0.68
C PHE A 92 -37.43 -3.66 0.83
N PRO A 93 -37.98 -2.85 -0.08
CA PRO A 93 -39.38 -2.41 -0.01
C PRO A 93 -40.39 -3.54 -0.27
N GLU A 94 -39.97 -4.65 -0.88
CA GLU A 94 -40.79 -5.76 -1.33
C GLU A 94 -40.33 -7.11 -0.74
N PRO A 95 -41.27 -8.02 -0.38
CA PRO A 95 -40.93 -9.25 0.33
C PRO A 95 -40.04 -10.24 -0.44
N LEU A 96 -40.09 -10.24 -1.78
CA LEU A 96 -39.34 -11.20 -2.59
C LEU A 96 -37.83 -10.95 -2.56
N SER A 97 -37.41 -9.69 -2.70
CA SER A 97 -36.00 -9.32 -2.63
C SER A 97 -35.44 -9.50 -1.22
N TRP A 98 -36.25 -9.22 -0.20
CA TRP A 98 -35.90 -9.56 1.18
C TRP A 98 -35.65 -11.07 1.35
N LEU A 99 -36.55 -11.93 0.85
CA LEU A 99 -36.40 -13.38 0.97
C LEU A 99 -35.12 -13.89 0.27
N LEU A 100 -34.81 -13.36 -0.92
CA LEU A 100 -33.58 -13.69 -1.64
C LEU A 100 -32.32 -13.25 -0.88
N ASP A 101 -32.36 -12.10 -0.21
CA ASP A 101 -31.25 -11.62 0.62
C ASP A 101 -31.05 -12.47 1.87
N GLU A 102 -32.13 -12.92 2.51
CA GLU A 102 -32.06 -13.83 3.66
C GLU A 102 -31.46 -15.20 3.28
N GLU A 103 -31.80 -15.74 2.10
CA GLU A 103 -31.18 -16.98 1.60
C GLU A 103 -29.67 -16.79 1.38
N ARG A 104 -29.27 -15.66 0.77
CA ARG A 104 -27.85 -15.31 0.57
C ARG A 104 -27.10 -15.13 1.88
N ARG A 105 -27.75 -14.49 2.86
CA ARG A 105 -27.20 -14.33 4.21
C ARG A 105 -26.97 -15.67 4.88
N ALA A 106 -27.97 -16.55 4.86
CA ALA A 106 -27.85 -17.89 5.44
C ALA A 106 -26.69 -18.68 4.80
N ALA A 107 -26.58 -18.66 3.46
CA ALA A 107 -25.49 -19.33 2.75
C ALA A 107 -24.11 -18.72 3.06
N PHE A 108 -24.03 -17.39 3.21
CA PHE A 108 -22.81 -16.70 3.62
C PHE A 108 -22.40 -17.15 5.03
N GLU A 109 -23.32 -17.08 6.00
CA GLU A 109 -23.06 -17.42 7.40
C GLU A 109 -22.70 -18.90 7.61
N GLU A 110 -23.34 -19.83 6.87
CA GLU A 110 -23.07 -21.27 6.97
C GLU A 110 -21.62 -21.63 6.61
N SER A 111 -21.06 -21.01 5.58
CA SER A 111 -19.68 -21.28 5.15
C SER A 111 -18.62 -20.77 6.14
N GLY A 112 -18.97 -19.85 7.04
CA GLY A 112 -18.21 -19.49 8.26
C GLY A 112 -16.86 -18.79 8.09
N HIS A 113 -16.23 -18.83 6.91
CA HIS A 113 -14.87 -18.31 6.69
C HIS A 113 -14.73 -17.61 5.33
N HIS A 114 -15.21 -16.39 5.26
CA HIS A 114 -15.00 -15.52 4.10
C HIS A 114 -13.76 -14.67 4.26
N PHE A 115 -13.08 -14.41 3.14
CA PHE A 115 -11.92 -13.54 3.10
C PHE A 115 -11.99 -12.59 1.92
N GLU A 116 -11.54 -11.36 2.13
CA GLU A 116 -11.32 -10.38 1.09
C GLU A 116 -9.83 -10.06 0.91
N SER A 117 -9.45 -9.75 -0.32
CA SER A 117 -8.10 -9.30 -0.64
C SER A 117 -8.01 -7.77 -0.61
N GLY A 118 -7.06 -7.27 0.17
CA GLY A 118 -6.62 -5.89 0.16
C GLY A 118 -5.33 -5.74 -0.62
N TYR A 119 -5.23 -4.69 -1.45
CA TYR A 119 -3.99 -4.41 -2.18
C TYR A 119 -3.43 -3.04 -1.82
N HIS A 120 -2.13 -2.99 -1.60
CA HIS A 120 -1.39 -1.77 -1.32
C HIS A 120 -0.23 -1.62 -2.29
N LEU A 121 -0.05 -0.40 -2.80
CA LEU A 121 1.08 0.00 -3.61
C LEU A 121 1.89 1.02 -2.81
N THR A 122 3.11 0.68 -2.45
CA THR A 122 4.08 1.59 -1.84
C THR A 122 5.07 2.05 -2.90
N LEU A 123 5.15 3.37 -3.08
CA LEU A 123 6.16 4.01 -3.90
C LEU A 123 7.24 4.58 -2.98
N ALA A 124 8.49 4.22 -3.22
CA ALA A 124 9.65 4.79 -2.53
C ALA A 124 10.55 5.51 -3.54
N TYR A 125 11.01 6.70 -3.19
CA TYR A 125 11.91 7.51 -4.01
C TYR A 125 13.14 7.91 -3.20
N LEU A 126 14.31 7.52 -3.68
CA LEU A 126 15.62 7.91 -3.17
C LEU A 126 16.15 9.08 -4.04
N PRO A 127 16.16 10.33 -3.55
CA PRO A 127 16.72 11.44 -4.30
C PRO A 127 18.21 11.20 -4.58
N PRO A 128 18.72 11.62 -5.75
CA PRO A 128 20.14 11.50 -6.07
C PRO A 128 21.01 12.27 -5.07
N GLU A 129 22.24 11.81 -4.87
CA GLU A 129 23.17 12.33 -3.85
C GLU A 129 23.40 13.85 -3.98
N GLU A 130 23.47 14.37 -5.21
CA GLU A 130 23.69 15.80 -5.44
C GLU A 130 22.55 16.67 -4.89
N SER A 131 21.30 16.19 -5.00
CA SER A 131 20.14 16.89 -4.44
C SER A 131 20.16 16.88 -2.92
N ARG A 132 20.62 15.78 -2.31
CA ARG A 132 20.79 15.67 -0.86
C ARG A 132 21.89 16.58 -0.34
N ALA A 133 23.02 16.66 -1.04
CA ALA A 133 24.13 17.52 -0.67
C ALA A 133 23.74 19.01 -0.70
N ARG A 134 22.96 19.43 -1.72
CA ARG A 134 22.43 20.79 -1.79
C ARG A 134 21.44 21.10 -0.67
N ALA A 135 20.51 20.19 -0.38
CA ALA A 135 19.55 20.35 0.72
C ALA A 135 20.26 20.41 2.08
N ALA A 136 21.27 19.57 2.31
CA ALA A 136 22.09 19.62 3.51
C ALA A 136 22.79 20.98 3.64
N LYS A 137 23.38 21.50 2.57
CA LYS A 137 24.03 22.82 2.59
C LYS A 137 23.07 23.95 2.97
N LEU A 138 21.82 23.91 2.50
CA LEU A 138 20.78 24.90 2.82
C LEU A 138 20.30 24.82 4.29
N LEU A 139 20.41 23.65 4.93
CA LEU A 139 19.97 23.42 6.32
C LEU A 139 21.06 23.71 7.35
N TYR A 140 22.34 23.70 6.94
CA TYR A 140 23.50 23.95 7.81
C TYR A 140 24.12 25.35 7.62
N GLU A 141 23.55 26.19 6.74
CA GLU A 141 23.76 27.65 6.69
C GLU A 141 22.67 28.37 7.50
#